data_AF-A0A8T0E8Q1-F1
#
_entry.id   AF-A0A8T0E8Q1-F1
#
_cell.length_a   1.000
_cell.length_b   1.000
_cell.length_c   1.000
_cell.angle_alpha   90.00
_cell.angle_beta   90.00
_cell.angle_gamma   90.00
#
_symmetry.space_group_name_H-M   'P 1'
#
loop_
_entity.id
_entity.type
_entity.pdbx_description
1 polymer ?
#
loop_
_entity_poly.entity_id
_entity_poly.type
_entity_poly.pdbx_seq_one_letter_code
_entity_poly.pdbx_strand_id
1 'polypeptide(L)'
;MIWGAIKNPGIDIDLTRTNSNIVFLRTVALDSAGNYKCQVSTDAPTYSCVQAVKEMNVIILPIEGPQITGGESTYELGDNITLNCTSAESKPAANLQWFINDQSVPDEETDDHGVFVKKDRLQISSKSLNLKLRKRLFRRGKLSLKCEASFYGTVATISKEITLLEIDSASACCCHCILLLISIILTFSSSIRYLEYFPS
;
A
#
# COMPACT_ATOMS: atom_id res chain seq x y z
N MET A 1 26.58 13.86 41.13
CA MET A 1 25.80 13.48 39.92
C MET A 1 26.77 13.25 38.77
N ILE A 2 27.10 11.99 38.49
CA ILE A 2 27.99 11.64 37.36
C ILE A 2 27.07 11.33 36.18
N TRP A 3 26.83 12.30 35.30
CA TRP A 3 26.14 12.03 34.03
C TRP A 3 27.15 11.44 33.06
N GLY A 4 27.34 10.12 33.12
CA GLY A 4 28.06 9.37 32.10
C GLY A 4 27.11 9.05 30.95
N ALA A 5 26.90 9.98 30.02
CA ALA A 5 26.25 9.65 28.76
C ALA A 5 27.24 8.81 27.94
N ILE A 6 27.07 7.49 27.95
CA ILE A 6 27.79 6.60 27.04
C ILE A 6 27.34 7.00 25.63
N LYS A 7 28.28 7.48 24.81
CA LYS A 7 28.02 7.87 23.42
C LYS A 7 27.69 6.61 22.62
N ASN A 8 26.41 6.29 22.54
CA ASN A 8 25.90 5.21 21.70
C ASN A 8 25.62 5.75 20.28
N PRO A 9 25.86 4.95 19.23
CA PRO A 9 25.39 5.28 17.89
C PRO A 9 23.88 5.56 17.93
N GLY A 10 23.44 6.68 17.37
CA GLY A 10 22.01 7.03 17.32
C GLY A 10 21.44 7.77 18.50
N ILE A 11 22.21 7.99 19.56
CA ILE A 11 21.75 8.71 20.76
C ILE A 11 22.48 10.05 20.84
N ASP A 12 21.79 11.12 20.48
CA ASP A 12 22.27 12.49 20.58
C ASP A 12 21.43 13.27 21.59
N ILE A 13 21.99 13.49 22.78
CA ILE A 13 21.27 14.10 23.92
C ILE A 13 21.42 15.62 23.88
N ASP A 14 20.29 16.32 23.98
CA ASP A 14 20.24 17.76 24.14
C ASP A 14 20.37 18.15 25.61
N LEU A 15 21.61 18.43 26.04
CA LEU A 15 21.92 18.80 27.43
C LEU A 15 21.28 20.11 27.88
N THR A 16 20.89 21.01 26.98
CA THR A 16 20.26 22.29 27.37
C THR A 16 18.79 22.13 27.74
N ARG A 17 18.13 21.08 27.23
CA ARG A 17 16.72 20.75 27.50
C ARG A 17 16.54 19.57 28.44
N THR A 18 17.58 18.76 28.61
CA THR A 18 17.61 17.63 29.54
C THR A 18 17.74 18.14 30.97
N ASN A 19 17.03 17.49 31.90
CA ASN A 19 17.11 17.78 33.34
C ASN A 19 17.10 16.48 34.16
N SER A 20 16.87 16.55 35.47
CA SER A 20 16.90 15.39 36.37
C SER A 20 15.86 14.31 36.05
N ASN A 21 14.76 14.66 35.38
CA ASN A 21 13.62 13.77 35.15
C ASN A 21 13.33 13.52 33.66
N ILE A 22 13.84 14.39 32.77
CA ILE A 22 13.54 14.36 31.33
C ILE A 22 14.86 14.31 30.57
N VAL A 23 14.99 13.33 29.67
CA VAL A 23 16.09 13.24 28.70
C VAL A 23 15.56 13.61 27.33
N PHE A 24 16.16 14.63 26.71
CA PHE A 24 15.78 15.09 25.38
C PHE A 24 16.77 14.58 24.33
N LEU A 25 16.28 13.92 23.28
CA LEU A 25 17.08 13.50 22.13
C LEU A 25 16.92 14.49 20.97
N ARG A 26 18.03 15.04 20.44
CA ARG A 26 17.99 15.99 19.31
C ARG A 26 17.42 15.35 18.05
N THR A 27 17.87 14.13 17.77
CA THR A 27 17.51 13.37 16.58
C THR A 27 17.11 11.96 17.00
N VAL A 28 16.07 11.42 16.37
CA VAL A 28 15.65 10.03 16.53
C VAL A 28 15.89 9.32 15.20
N ALA A 29 16.63 8.22 15.27
CA ALA A 29 16.94 7.37 14.12
C ALA A 29 16.78 5.89 14.52
N LEU A 30 16.91 4.98 13.56
CA LEU A 30 16.68 3.54 13.79
C LEU A 30 17.62 2.93 14.85
N ASP A 31 18.79 3.51 15.04
CA ASP A 31 19.77 3.17 16.07
C ASP A 31 19.43 3.75 17.45
N SER A 32 18.52 4.73 17.54
CA SER A 32 17.97 5.18 18.82
C SER A 32 17.03 4.14 19.45
N ALA A 33 16.49 3.18 18.68
CA ALA A 33 15.56 2.19 19.19
C ALA A 33 16.22 1.25 20.22
N GLY A 34 15.48 0.86 21.25
CA GLY A 34 15.96 -0.07 22.28
C GLY A 34 15.43 0.20 23.68
N ASN A 35 16.04 -0.44 24.67
CA ASN A 35 15.63 -0.34 26.07
C ASN A 35 16.32 0.85 26.76
N TYR A 36 15.52 1.79 27.24
CA TYR A 36 15.95 2.92 28.03
C TYR A 36 15.71 2.64 29.51
N LYS A 37 16.72 2.88 30.33
CA LYS A 37 16.68 2.66 31.78
C LYS A 37 16.81 3.97 32.53
N CYS A 38 15.81 4.29 33.34
CA CYS A 38 15.91 5.33 34.36
C CYS A 38 16.38 4.69 35.67
N GLN A 39 17.37 5.29 36.33
CA GLN A 39 17.91 4.81 37.59
C GLN A 39 18.11 5.99 38.55
N VAL A 40 17.57 5.86 39.76
CA VAL A 40 17.70 6.86 40.83
C VAL A 40 18.33 6.17 42.04
N SER A 41 19.38 6.78 42.60
CA SER A 41 20.08 6.27 43.78
C SER A 41 20.19 7.32 44.87
N THR A 42 20.05 6.89 46.14
CA THR A 42 20.29 7.74 47.32
C THR A 42 21.71 7.56 47.84
N ASP A 43 22.28 8.63 48.40
CA ASP A 43 23.59 8.62 49.06
C ASP A 43 23.48 8.16 50.53
N ALA A 44 24.64 8.02 51.18
CA ALA A 44 24.76 7.64 52.60
C ALA A 44 23.81 8.43 53.53
N PRO A 45 23.36 7.82 54.65
CA PRO A 45 23.78 6.54 55.22
C PRO A 45 23.02 5.32 54.69
N THR A 46 21.93 5.52 53.94
CA THR A 46 21.13 4.44 53.36
C THR A 46 21.19 4.51 51.85
N TYR A 47 22.02 3.65 51.27
CA TYR A 47 22.09 3.48 49.82
C TYR A 47 20.89 2.67 49.35
N SER A 48 20.05 3.28 48.51
CA SER A 48 18.94 2.62 47.82
C SER A 48 19.03 2.95 46.34
N CYS A 49 18.62 2.03 45.48
CA CYS A 49 18.64 2.19 44.03
C CYS A 49 17.34 1.65 43.45
N VAL A 50 16.59 2.53 42.79
CA VAL A 50 15.37 2.16 42.06
C VAL A 50 15.61 2.36 40.58
N GLN A 51 15.14 1.41 39.78
CA GLN A 51 15.29 1.45 38.33
C GLN A 51 13.99 1.06 37.63
N ALA A 52 13.74 1.68 36.49
CA ALA A 52 12.66 1.36 35.59
C ALA A 52 13.21 1.27 34.16
N VAL A 53 12.76 0.28 33.39
CA VAL A 53 13.17 0.06 32.01
C VAL A 53 11.95 0.18 31.11
N LYS A 54 12.10 0.86 29.97
CA LYS A 54 11.07 0.97 28.94
C LYS A 54 11.70 0.84 27.55
N GLU A 55 11.01 0.12 26.67
CA GLU A 55 11.42 0.00 25.28
C GLU A 55 10.93 1.20 24.45
N MET A 56 11.82 1.78 23.64
CA MET A 56 11.50 2.79 22.65
C MET A 56 11.57 2.17 21.25
N ASN A 57 10.43 2.17 20.56
CA ASN A 57 10.32 1.77 19.16
C ASN A 57 10.42 2.99 18.24
N VAL A 58 11.15 2.85 17.13
CA VAL A 58 11.26 3.89 16.10
C VAL A 58 10.56 3.40 14.85
N ILE A 59 9.59 4.20 14.39
CA ILE A 59 8.76 3.90 13.22
C ILE A 59 9.17 4.80 12.07
N ILE A 60 9.45 4.21 10.92
CA ILE A 60 9.64 4.90 9.65
C ILE A 60 8.45 4.57 8.77
N LEU A 61 7.61 5.57 8.54
CA LEU A 61 6.47 5.47 7.63
C LEU A 61 6.91 5.83 6.20
N PRO A 62 6.41 5.12 5.19
CA PRO A 62 6.64 5.50 3.82
C PRO A 62 5.81 6.74 3.45
N ILE A 63 6.29 7.48 2.45
CA ILE A 63 5.57 8.62 1.88
C ILE A 63 4.53 8.14 0.86
N GLU A 64 4.85 7.08 0.13
CA GLU A 64 3.99 6.52 -0.91
C GLU A 64 3.25 5.28 -0.42
N GLY A 65 2.08 5.02 -1.02
CA GLY A 65 1.30 3.82 -0.79
C GLY A 65 1.90 2.58 -1.44
N PRO A 66 1.30 1.39 -1.17
CA PRO A 66 1.72 0.17 -1.83
C PRO A 66 1.49 0.24 -3.34
N GLN A 67 2.26 -0.55 -4.09
CA GLN A 67 2.11 -0.69 -5.54
C GLN A 67 1.43 -2.00 -5.87
N ILE A 68 0.46 -1.96 -6.79
CA ILE A 68 -0.23 -3.14 -7.30
C ILE A 68 0.29 -3.43 -8.72
N THR A 69 0.74 -4.66 -8.94
CA THR A 69 1.32 -5.16 -10.20
C THR A 69 0.71 -6.52 -10.59
N GLY A 70 1.01 -7.04 -11.78
CA GLY A 70 0.43 -8.31 -12.29
C GLY A 70 -0.88 -8.14 -13.06
N GLY A 71 -1.26 -6.88 -13.33
CA GLY A 71 -2.42 -6.50 -14.15
C GLY A 71 -2.11 -6.50 -15.65
N GLU A 72 -2.86 -7.24 -16.47
CA GLU A 72 -2.89 -7.13 -17.93
C GLU A 72 -3.88 -6.02 -18.34
N SER A 73 -3.73 -5.44 -19.54
CA SER A 73 -4.53 -4.26 -19.93
C SER A 73 -6.00 -4.56 -20.19
N THR A 74 -6.35 -5.83 -20.41
CA THR A 74 -7.71 -6.28 -20.73
C THR A 74 -7.95 -7.66 -20.14
N TYR A 75 -9.14 -7.90 -19.61
CA TYR A 75 -9.52 -9.18 -19.01
C TYR A 75 -10.90 -9.63 -19.46
N GLU A 76 -11.04 -10.94 -19.62
CA GLU A 76 -12.32 -11.59 -19.92
C GLU A 76 -12.90 -12.25 -18.67
N LEU A 77 -14.23 -12.41 -18.68
CA LEU A 77 -14.90 -13.18 -17.63
C LEU A 77 -14.45 -14.64 -17.70
N GLY A 78 -13.97 -15.18 -16.58
CA GLY A 78 -13.46 -16.54 -16.46
C GLY A 78 -11.95 -16.60 -16.23
N ASP A 79 -11.22 -15.53 -16.53
CA ASP A 79 -9.77 -15.44 -16.35
C ASP A 79 -9.37 -15.57 -14.88
N ASN A 80 -8.23 -16.20 -14.66
CA ASN A 80 -7.54 -16.18 -13.37
C ASN A 80 -6.46 -15.11 -13.43
N ILE A 81 -6.61 -14.06 -12.62
CA ILE A 81 -5.64 -12.98 -12.51
C ILE A 81 -4.83 -13.15 -11.22
N THR A 82 -3.54 -12.86 -11.31
CA THR A 82 -2.64 -12.82 -10.16
C THR A 82 -2.10 -11.41 -10.01
N LEU A 83 -2.53 -10.74 -8.95
CA LEU A 83 -2.06 -9.40 -8.63
C LEU A 83 -1.09 -9.46 -7.45
N ASN A 84 0.01 -8.74 -7.54
CA ASN A 84 0.96 -8.62 -6.45
C ASN A 84 0.93 -7.20 -5.88
N CYS A 85 0.74 -7.11 -4.58
CA CYS A 85 0.85 -5.87 -3.84
C CYS A 85 2.18 -5.81 -3.11
N THR A 86 2.95 -4.76 -3.34
CA THR A 86 4.26 -4.55 -2.71
C THR A 86 4.23 -3.25 -1.92
N SER A 87 4.56 -3.30 -0.64
CA SER A 87 4.62 -2.11 0.21
C SER A 87 5.79 -1.21 -0.18
N ALA A 88 5.67 0.08 0.10
CA ALA A 88 6.84 0.94 0.15
C ALA A 88 7.74 0.58 1.35
N GLU A 89 8.96 1.09 1.33
CA GLU A 89 9.98 0.84 2.35
C GLU A 89 9.59 1.45 3.70
N SER A 90 9.59 0.64 4.75
CA SER A 90 9.12 1.06 6.06
C SER A 90 9.83 0.33 7.20
N LYS A 91 9.61 0.79 8.43
CA LYS A 91 10.04 0.06 9.64
C LYS A 91 9.05 0.32 10.77
N PRO A 92 8.42 -0.72 11.36
CA PRO A 92 8.45 -2.12 10.94
C PRO A 92 7.78 -2.33 9.58
N ALA A 93 7.90 -3.54 9.04
CA ALA A 93 7.25 -3.96 7.81
C ALA A 93 5.73 -3.75 7.86
N ALA A 94 5.15 -3.39 6.73
CA ALA A 94 3.71 -3.23 6.60
C ALA A 94 3.00 -4.59 6.72
N ASN A 95 1.83 -4.61 7.35
CA ASN A 95 0.90 -5.71 7.18
C ASN A 95 -0.02 -5.39 5.98
N LEU A 96 -0.05 -6.28 4.99
CA LEU A 96 -0.77 -6.11 3.75
C LEU A 96 -2.10 -6.86 3.77
N GLN A 97 -3.17 -6.17 3.37
CA GLN A 97 -4.50 -6.74 3.27
C GLN A 97 -5.16 -6.40 1.94
N TRP A 98 -5.73 -7.42 1.29
CA TRP A 98 -6.48 -7.25 0.07
C TRP A 98 -7.97 -7.07 0.34
N PHE A 99 -8.62 -6.25 -0.48
CA PHE A 99 -10.05 -6.00 -0.46
C PHE A 99 -10.61 -6.09 -1.87
N ILE A 100 -11.76 -6.77 -2.01
CA ILE A 100 -12.55 -6.85 -3.24
C ILE A 100 -13.88 -6.16 -2.98
N ASN A 101 -14.17 -5.06 -3.68
CA ASN A 101 -15.36 -4.22 -3.47
C ASN A 101 -15.58 -3.86 -1.98
N ASP A 102 -14.51 -3.39 -1.33
CA ASP A 102 -14.43 -3.05 0.10
C ASP A 102 -14.63 -4.21 1.08
N GLN A 103 -14.73 -5.44 0.59
CA GLN A 103 -14.76 -6.63 1.44
C GLN A 103 -13.37 -7.24 1.57
N SER A 104 -12.92 -7.45 2.81
CA SER A 104 -11.63 -8.07 3.10
C SER A 104 -11.55 -9.47 2.50
N VAL A 105 -10.42 -9.76 1.85
CA VAL A 105 -10.12 -11.09 1.29
C VAL A 105 -9.50 -11.96 2.40
N PRO A 106 -10.01 -13.18 2.64
CA PRO A 106 -9.40 -14.10 3.59
C PRO A 106 -7.96 -14.46 3.21
N ASP A 107 -7.13 -14.78 4.20
CA ASP A 107 -5.73 -15.10 3.96
C ASP A 107 -5.55 -16.34 3.07
N GLU A 108 -6.51 -17.28 3.08
CA GLU A 108 -6.47 -18.50 2.26
C GLU A 108 -6.56 -18.23 0.74
N GLU A 109 -7.08 -17.07 0.34
CA GLU A 109 -7.18 -16.64 -1.05
C GLU A 109 -6.02 -15.71 -1.46
N THR A 110 -5.05 -15.55 -0.58
CA THR A 110 -3.86 -14.72 -0.79
C THR A 110 -2.58 -15.53 -0.54
N ASP A 111 -1.47 -15.02 -1.06
CA ASP A 111 -0.15 -15.62 -0.86
C ASP A 111 0.80 -14.57 -0.30
N ASP A 112 1.33 -14.80 0.90
CA ASP A 112 2.24 -13.88 1.58
C ASP A 112 3.69 -14.26 1.22
N HIS A 113 4.39 -13.34 0.55
CA HIS A 113 5.79 -13.55 0.15
C HIS A 113 6.79 -13.19 1.26
N GLY A 114 6.28 -12.80 2.43
CA GLY A 114 7.06 -12.38 3.57
C GLY A 114 7.64 -10.98 3.44
N VAL A 115 8.68 -10.74 4.24
CA VAL A 115 9.32 -9.44 4.38
C VAL A 115 10.73 -9.48 3.80
N PHE A 116 10.98 -8.63 2.79
CA PHE A 116 12.30 -8.35 2.29
C PHE A 116 12.95 -7.22 3.08
N VAL A 117 14.17 -7.45 3.59
CA VAL A 117 14.92 -6.46 4.38
C VAL A 117 16.06 -5.89 3.54
N LYS A 118 16.06 -4.57 3.35
CA LYS A 118 17.11 -3.83 2.65
C LYS A 118 18.35 -3.63 3.53
N LYS A 119 19.47 -3.23 2.91
CA LYS A 119 20.75 -2.96 3.59
C LYS A 119 20.66 -1.89 4.68
N ASP A 120 19.80 -0.90 4.50
CA ASP A 120 19.50 0.19 5.46
C ASP A 120 18.59 -0.25 6.62
N ARG A 121 18.20 -1.53 6.66
CA ARG A 121 17.28 -2.15 7.62
C ARG A 121 15.81 -1.74 7.43
N LEU A 122 15.47 -1.07 6.32
CA LEU A 122 14.07 -0.88 5.92
C LEU A 122 13.51 -2.19 5.38
N GLN A 123 12.19 -2.31 5.47
CA GLN A 123 11.45 -3.53 5.24
C GLN A 123 10.37 -3.29 4.18
N ILE A 124 10.22 -4.25 3.28
CA ILE A 124 9.22 -4.28 2.22
C ILE A 124 8.43 -5.58 2.38
N SER A 125 7.11 -5.49 2.44
CA SER A 125 6.21 -6.64 2.44
C SER A 125 5.62 -6.84 1.05
N SER A 126 5.32 -8.07 0.67
CA SER A 126 4.60 -8.36 -0.58
C SER A 126 3.55 -9.45 -0.40
N LYS A 127 2.36 -9.24 -0.95
CA LYS A 127 1.23 -10.18 -0.83
C LYS A 127 0.48 -10.28 -2.17
N SER A 128 0.34 -11.49 -2.69
CA SER A 128 -0.38 -11.75 -3.93
C SER A 128 -1.84 -12.11 -3.68
N LEU A 129 -2.69 -11.75 -4.63
CA LEU A 129 -4.09 -12.11 -4.72
C LEU A 129 -4.29 -12.94 -6.00
N ASN A 130 -4.81 -14.16 -5.85
CA ASN A 130 -5.19 -15.01 -6.97
C ASN A 130 -6.71 -14.99 -7.11
N LEU A 131 -7.22 -14.35 -8.16
CA LEU A 131 -8.65 -14.10 -8.31
C LEU A 131 -9.17 -14.65 -9.63
N LYS A 132 -10.21 -15.51 -9.55
CA LYS A 132 -11.00 -15.89 -10.73
C LYS A 132 -12.06 -14.83 -11.01
N LEU A 133 -11.98 -14.17 -12.16
CA LEU A 133 -12.93 -13.15 -12.58
C LEU A 133 -14.29 -13.77 -12.88
N ARG A 134 -15.24 -13.57 -11.96
CA ARG A 134 -16.63 -14.03 -12.10
C ARG A 134 -17.54 -12.82 -12.21
N LYS A 135 -18.59 -12.92 -13.05
CA LYS A 135 -19.58 -11.85 -13.25
C LYS A 135 -20.15 -11.27 -11.95
N ARG A 136 -20.38 -12.11 -10.93
CA ARG A 136 -20.87 -11.71 -9.59
C ARG A 136 -19.98 -10.69 -8.86
N LEU A 137 -18.69 -10.63 -9.19
CA LEU A 137 -17.75 -9.70 -8.56
C LEU A 137 -17.85 -8.30 -9.16
N PHE A 138 -18.34 -8.18 -10.39
CA PHE A 138 -18.52 -6.89 -11.04
C PHE A 138 -19.83 -6.25 -10.56
N ARG A 139 -19.72 -5.12 -9.87
CA ARG A 139 -20.85 -4.29 -9.45
C ARG A 139 -21.02 -3.17 -10.46
N ARG A 140 -22.12 -3.21 -11.23
CA ARG A 140 -22.39 -2.24 -12.32
C ARG A 140 -21.25 -2.19 -13.34
N GLY A 141 -20.73 -3.35 -13.75
CA GLY A 141 -19.65 -3.48 -14.73
C GLY A 141 -18.26 -3.09 -14.22
N LYS A 142 -18.08 -2.90 -12.91
CA LYS A 142 -16.79 -2.53 -12.30
C LYS A 142 -16.43 -3.45 -11.15
N LEU A 143 -15.15 -3.80 -11.05
CA LEU A 143 -14.57 -4.55 -9.94
C LEU A 143 -13.50 -3.67 -9.30
N SER A 144 -13.70 -3.28 -8.04
CA SER A 144 -12.70 -2.53 -7.27
C SER A 144 -11.82 -3.48 -6.48
N LEU A 145 -10.51 -3.30 -6.61
CA LEU A 145 -9.48 -4.05 -5.91
C LEU A 145 -8.60 -3.06 -5.16
N LYS A 146 -8.51 -3.24 -3.84
CA LYS A 146 -7.74 -2.35 -2.96
C LYS A 146 -6.75 -3.17 -2.16
N CYS A 147 -5.48 -2.75 -2.18
CA CYS A 147 -4.47 -3.26 -1.27
C CYS A 147 -4.21 -2.20 -0.20
N GLU A 148 -4.27 -2.60 1.06
CA GLU A 148 -4.05 -1.76 2.22
C GLU A 148 -2.77 -2.18 2.94
N ALA A 149 -1.91 -1.21 3.23
CA ALA A 149 -0.70 -1.37 4.02
C ALA A 149 -0.90 -0.68 5.38
N SER A 150 -0.87 -1.47 6.45
CA SER A 150 -0.98 -0.97 7.83
C SER A 150 0.36 -1.05 8.55
N PHE A 151 0.68 -0.02 9.35
CA PHE A 151 1.97 0.13 10.03
C PHE A 151 1.78 0.18 11.55
N TYR A 152 2.57 -0.63 12.25
CA TYR A 152 2.59 -0.70 13.73
C TYR A 152 1.19 -0.82 14.34
N GLY A 153 0.51 -1.94 14.09
CA GLY A 153 -0.83 -2.23 14.58
C GLY A 153 -1.95 -1.56 13.78
N THR A 154 -1.91 -0.24 13.61
CA THR A 154 -2.81 0.60 12.77
C THR A 154 -2.50 2.11 12.94
N VAL A 155 -1.29 2.46 13.41
CA VAL A 155 -0.93 3.89 13.64
C VAL A 155 -1.01 4.69 12.34
N ALA A 156 -0.66 4.07 11.23
CA ALA A 156 -0.89 4.60 9.89
C ALA A 156 -1.38 3.48 8.97
N THR A 157 -2.25 3.87 8.05
CA THR A 157 -2.80 2.98 7.03
C THR A 157 -2.78 3.73 5.70
N ILE A 158 -2.18 3.13 4.68
CA ILE A 158 -2.08 3.70 3.34
C ILE A 158 -2.50 2.63 2.35
N SER A 159 -3.32 2.99 1.37
CA SER A 159 -3.86 2.01 0.42
C SER A 159 -3.68 2.46 -1.02
N LYS A 160 -3.76 1.48 -1.91
CA LYS A 160 -3.83 1.66 -3.36
C LYS A 160 -5.06 0.93 -3.87
N GLU A 161 -5.84 1.62 -4.68
CA GLU A 161 -7.02 1.05 -5.34
C GLU A 161 -6.83 1.06 -6.85
N ILE A 162 -7.26 -0.02 -7.49
CA ILE A 162 -7.42 -0.14 -8.94
C ILE A 162 -8.83 -0.62 -9.26
N THR A 163 -9.33 -0.27 -10.45
CA THR A 163 -10.65 -0.69 -10.91
C THR A 163 -10.53 -1.42 -12.24
N LEU A 164 -11.06 -2.64 -12.30
CA LEU A 164 -11.21 -3.40 -13.53
C LEU A 164 -12.61 -3.18 -14.11
N LEU A 165 -12.70 -3.05 -15.44
CA LEU A 165 -13.95 -2.86 -16.16
C LEU A 165 -14.36 -4.19 -16.83
N GLU A 166 -15.65 -4.51 -16.78
CA GLU A 166 -16.21 -5.65 -17.52
C GLU A 166 -16.19 -5.35 -19.01
N ILE A 167 -15.38 -6.09 -19.78
CA ILE A 167 -15.42 -6.04 -21.25
C ILE A 167 -16.52 -7.02 -21.68
N ASP A 168 -17.74 -6.51 -21.85
CA ASP A 168 -18.82 -7.30 -22.44
C ASP A 168 -18.47 -7.59 -23.91
N SER A 169 -18.27 -8.85 -24.27
CA SER A 169 -18.08 -9.27 -25.68
C SER A 169 -19.28 -8.89 -26.58
N ALA A 170 -20.45 -8.64 -25.98
CA ALA A 170 -21.61 -8.06 -26.65
C ALA A 170 -21.43 -6.56 -27.02
N SER A 171 -20.62 -5.81 -26.27
CA SER A 171 -20.34 -4.39 -26.55
C SER A 171 -19.41 -4.22 -27.77
N ALA A 172 -18.46 -5.16 -27.97
CA ALA A 172 -17.68 -5.26 -29.20
C ALA A 172 -18.57 -5.58 -30.42
N CYS A 173 -19.61 -6.41 -30.23
CA CYS A 173 -20.61 -6.70 -31.25
C CYS A 173 -21.48 -5.46 -31.60
N CYS A 174 -21.82 -4.63 -30.61
CA CYS A 174 -22.50 -3.35 -30.85
C CYS A 174 -21.65 -2.35 -31.65
N CYS A 175 -20.35 -2.23 -31.36
CA CYS A 175 -19.46 -1.37 -32.14
C CYS A 175 -19.35 -1.81 -33.61
N HIS A 176 -19.33 -3.13 -33.87
CA HIS A 176 -19.31 -3.65 -35.24
C HIS A 176 -20.63 -3.35 -35.98
N CYS A 177 -21.79 -3.48 -35.31
CA CYS A 177 -23.08 -3.11 -35.89
C CYS A 177 -23.23 -1.62 -36.17
N ILE A 178 -22.74 -0.75 -35.28
CA ILE A 178 -22.79 0.71 -35.46
C ILE A 178 -21.91 1.14 -36.63
N LEU A 179 -20.71 0.58 -36.77
CA LEU A 179 -19.83 0.86 -37.91
C LEU A 179 -20.42 0.38 -39.25
N LEU A 180 -21.08 -0.79 -39.26
CA LEU A 180 -21.81 -1.29 -40.44
C LEU A 180 -23.02 -0.41 -40.79
N LEU A 181 -23.77 0.09 -39.79
CA LEU A 181 -24.86 1.03 -40.03
C LEU A 181 -24.34 2.36 -40.61
N ILE A 182 -23.23 2.89 -40.09
CA ILE A 182 -22.62 4.12 -40.59
C ILE A 182 -22.12 3.94 -42.03
N SER A 183 -21.49 2.81 -42.36
CA SER A 183 -21.04 2.55 -43.74
C SER A 183 -22.21 2.38 -44.72
N ILE A 184 -23.30 1.72 -44.30
CA ILE A 184 -24.54 1.63 -45.08
C ILE A 184 -25.15 3.03 -45.30
N ILE A 185 -25.23 3.86 -44.26
CA ILE A 185 -25.77 5.23 -44.40
C ILE A 185 -24.90 6.08 -45.34
N LEU A 186 -23.57 5.98 -45.26
CA LEU A 186 -22.65 6.72 -46.13
C LEU A 186 -22.71 6.27 -47.60
N THR A 187 -22.88 4.96 -47.84
CA THR A 187 -23.07 4.40 -49.20
C THR A 187 -24.43 4.78 -49.79
N PHE A 188 -25.50 4.76 -48.99
CA PHE A 188 -26.82 5.26 -49.43
C PHE A 188 -26.79 6.77 -49.71
N SER A 189 -26.15 7.56 -48.85
CA SER A 189 -26.04 9.01 -49.05
C SER A 189 -25.25 9.38 -50.30
N SER A 190 -24.24 8.60 -50.67
CA SER A 190 -23.44 8.83 -51.88
C SER A 190 -24.17 8.36 -53.15
N SER A 191 -24.96 7.29 -53.07
CA SER A 191 -25.80 6.82 -54.18
C SER A 191 -26.96 7.78 -54.49
N ILE A 192 -27.57 8.39 -53.47
CA ILE A 192 -28.62 9.41 -53.63
C ILE A 192 -28.06 10.67 -54.30
N ARG A 193 -26.85 11.12 -53.93
CA ARG A 193 -26.17 12.25 -54.59
C ARG A 193 -25.83 11.98 -56.07
N TYR A 194 -25.65 10.72 -56.46
CA TYR A 194 -25.40 10.34 -57.85
C TYR A 194 -26.67 10.40 -58.72
N LEU A 195 -27.84 10.16 -58.13
CA LEU A 195 -29.13 10.21 -58.83
C LEU A 195 -29.64 11.63 -59.08
N GLU A 196 -29.16 12.64 -58.34
CA GLU A 196 -29.48 14.05 -58.57
C GLU A 196 -28.63 14.71 -59.68
N TYR A 197 -27.65 14.00 -60.26
CA TYR A 197 -26.71 14.55 -61.26
C TYR A 197 -26.94 14.05 -62.69
N PHE A 198 -28.16 13.63 -63.03
CA PHE A 198 -28.60 13.45 -64.43
C PHE A 198 -29.39 14.67 -64.90
N PRO A 199 -28.75 15.70 -65.50
CA PRO A 199 -29.47 16.72 -66.23
C PRO A 199 -30.01 16.11 -67.54
N SER A 200 -31.32 16.25 -67.72
CA SER A 200 -32.10 15.98 -68.92
C SER A 200 -31.64 16.78 -70.13
#